data_AF-A0A0A0J3T4-F1
#
_entry.id   AF-A0A0A0J3T4-F1
#
_cell.length_a   1.000
_cell.length_b   1.000
_cell.length_c   1.000
_cell.angle_alpha   90.00
_cell.angle_beta   90.00
_cell.angle_gamma   90.00
#
_symmetry.space_group_name_H-M   'P 1'
#
loop_
_entity.id
_entity.type
_entity.pdbx_description
1 polymer ?
#
loop_
_entity_poly.entity_id
_entity_poly.type
_entity_poly.pdbx_seq_one_letter_code
_entity_poly.pdbx_strand_id
1 'polypeptide(L)'
;MQLGTHHRYALAGAVVLSALALYDAATWGLTGHSSVFVDTGPRWAQILAGVVHVVAYTGALAVLHAERRRIHTNRAAAVFGWLLFVAFIPLAVGYLLIAIPAVTEVVQSRGEVVFGLAFGLQFLAAIGLGLSLVKHPETRIGSRILLGIVPTIGLTAALAAWTSNWAHPAYVEAVTLMGIALLATRTPTHRPDTDSARRALVETL
;
A
#
# COMPACT_ATOMS: atom_id res chain seq x y z
N MET A 1 -7.03 16.50 11.70
CA MET A 1 -6.07 15.38 11.85
C MET A 1 -4.79 15.79 11.14
N GLN A 2 -3.70 16.03 11.86
CA GLN A 2 -2.42 16.36 11.22
C GLN A 2 -1.68 15.06 10.92
N LEU A 3 -1.61 14.69 9.64
CA LEU A 3 -0.79 13.55 9.19
C LEU A 3 0.69 13.94 9.23
N GLY A 4 1.55 13.01 9.68
CA GLY A 4 3.00 13.14 9.54
C GLY A 4 3.42 13.19 8.06
N THR A 5 4.61 13.73 7.79
CA THR A 5 5.11 13.93 6.42
C THR A 5 5.15 12.62 5.62
N HIS A 6 5.58 11.51 6.24
CA HIS A 6 5.61 10.18 5.61
C HIS A 6 4.22 9.68 5.20
N HIS A 7 3.20 9.92 6.02
CA HIS A 7 1.81 9.57 5.67
C HIS A 7 1.28 10.40 4.51
N ARG A 8 1.57 11.71 4.48
CA ARG A 8 1.15 12.57 3.37
C ARG A 8 1.80 12.13 2.06
N TYR A 9 3.11 11.86 2.11
CA TYR A 9 3.86 11.35 0.97
C TYR A 9 3.30 10.00 0.49
N ALA A 10 3.10 9.03 1.39
CA ALA A 10 2.53 7.74 1.07
C ALA A 10 1.11 7.84 0.51
N LEU A 11 0.28 8.71 1.07
CA LEU A 11 -1.10 8.91 0.63
C LEU A 11 -1.15 9.54 -0.75
N ALA A 12 -0.32 10.55 -1.02
CA ALA A 12 -0.23 11.16 -2.34
C ALA A 12 0.20 10.13 -3.39
N GLY A 13 1.24 9.35 -3.11
CA GLY A 13 1.69 8.27 -3.98
C GLY A 13 0.61 7.22 -4.20
N ALA A 14 -0.04 6.75 -3.14
CA ALA A 14 -1.13 5.77 -3.21
C ALA A 14 -2.31 6.28 -4.04
N VAL A 15 -2.73 7.53 -3.86
CA VAL A 15 -3.84 8.14 -4.61
C VAL A 15 -3.48 8.25 -6.09
N VAL A 16 -2.31 8.79 -6.43
CA VAL A 16 -1.90 8.98 -7.82
C VAL A 16 -1.73 7.63 -8.53
N LEU A 17 -1.07 6.67 -7.88
CA LEU A 17 -0.92 5.33 -8.44
C LEU A 17 -2.27 4.64 -8.62
N SER A 18 -3.15 4.71 -7.61
CA SER A 18 -4.49 4.13 -7.71
C SER A 18 -5.27 4.76 -8.86
N ALA A 19 -5.18 6.08 -9.06
CA ALA A 19 -5.85 6.75 -10.17
C ALA A 19 -5.36 6.24 -11.53
N LEU A 20 -4.04 6.08 -11.72
CA LEU A 20 -3.48 5.52 -12.95
C LEU A 20 -3.90 4.07 -13.16
N ALA A 21 -3.76 3.23 -12.14
CA ALA A 21 -4.07 1.81 -12.22
C ALA A 21 -5.57 1.54 -12.44
N LEU A 22 -6.45 2.34 -11.83
CA LEU A 22 -7.89 2.28 -12.05
C LEU A 22 -8.30 2.85 -13.41
N TYR A 23 -7.61 3.89 -13.89
CA TYR A 23 -7.80 4.39 -15.26
C TYR A 23 -7.45 3.34 -16.30
N ASP A 24 -6.35 2.61 -16.11
CA ASP A 24 -5.96 1.51 -16.98
C ASP A 24 -7.00 0.38 -16.97
N ALA A 25 -7.37 -0.07 -15.77
CA ALA A 25 -8.43 -1.08 -15.59
C ALA A 25 -9.77 -0.67 -16.23
N ALA A 26 -10.19 0.59 -16.05
CA ALA A 26 -11.42 1.10 -16.63
C ALA A 26 -11.32 1.25 -18.16
N THR A 27 -10.16 1.64 -18.69
CA THR A 27 -9.94 1.72 -20.14
C THR A 27 -10.07 0.35 -20.78
N TRP A 28 -9.40 -0.65 -20.21
CA TRP A 28 -9.52 -2.04 -20.67
C TRP A 28 -10.96 -2.56 -20.51
N GLY A 29 -11.57 -2.34 -19.36
CA GLY A 29 -12.95 -2.77 -19.06
C GLY A 29 -14.01 -2.18 -19.99
N LEU A 30 -13.87 -0.91 -20.37
CA LEU A 30 -14.82 -0.20 -21.24
C LEU A 30 -14.58 -0.43 -22.73
N THR A 31 -13.32 -0.49 -23.15
CA THR A 31 -12.95 -0.46 -24.57
C THR A 31 -12.44 -1.79 -25.10
N GLY A 32 -12.02 -2.72 -24.23
CA GLY A 32 -11.28 -3.93 -24.61
C GLY A 32 -9.88 -3.65 -25.14
N HIS A 33 -9.38 -2.41 -25.03
CA HIS A 33 -8.07 -1.99 -25.49
C HIS A 33 -7.22 -1.45 -24.34
N SER A 34 -5.91 -1.61 -24.47
CA SER A 34 -4.91 -1.15 -23.52
C SER A 34 -4.94 0.37 -23.39
N SER A 35 -4.78 0.90 -22.17
CA SER A 35 -4.55 2.34 -22.00
C SER A 35 -3.14 2.72 -22.45
N VAL A 36 -2.84 4.03 -22.43
CA VAL A 36 -1.48 4.52 -22.70
C VAL A 36 -0.47 4.10 -21.62
N PHE A 37 -0.93 3.69 -20.44
CA PHE A 37 -0.09 3.34 -19.30
C PHE A 37 0.24 1.85 -19.19
N VAL A 38 -0.11 1.03 -20.19
CA VAL A 38 0.32 -0.37 -20.21
C VAL A 38 1.82 -0.49 -20.42
N ASP A 39 2.38 -1.65 -20.06
CA ASP A 39 3.82 -1.91 -20.15
C ASP A 39 4.39 -1.76 -21.57
N THR A 40 3.55 -1.94 -22.59
CA THR A 40 3.89 -1.77 -24.02
C THR A 40 3.50 -0.39 -24.60
N GLY A 41 3.05 0.54 -23.75
CA GLY A 41 2.67 1.90 -24.13
C GLY A 41 3.87 2.77 -24.56
N PRO A 42 3.65 4.04 -24.94
CA PRO A 42 4.72 4.94 -25.32
C PRO A 42 5.70 5.19 -24.16
N ARG A 43 6.98 5.43 -24.50
CA ARG A 43 8.07 5.46 -23.51
C ARG A 43 7.87 6.46 -22.38
N TRP A 44 7.32 7.64 -22.66
CA TRP A 44 7.07 8.65 -21.64
C TRP A 44 6.05 8.17 -20.59
N ALA A 45 5.05 7.38 -21.00
CA ALA A 45 4.00 6.86 -20.12
C ALA A 45 4.56 5.76 -19.23
N GLN A 46 5.42 4.88 -19.76
CA GLN A 46 6.15 3.89 -18.97
C GLN A 46 7.03 4.55 -17.89
N ILE A 47 7.76 5.61 -18.25
CA ILE A 47 8.60 6.35 -17.29
C ILE A 47 7.73 6.99 -16.21
N LEU A 48 6.63 7.65 -16.59
CA LEU A 48 5.71 8.27 -15.64
C LEU A 48 5.10 7.23 -14.69
N ALA A 49 4.60 6.11 -15.23
CA ALA A 49 4.10 5.00 -14.44
C ALA A 49 5.19 4.49 -13.47
N GLY A 50 6.39 4.24 -13.96
CA GLY A 50 7.52 3.81 -13.13
C GLY A 50 7.82 4.76 -11.98
N VAL A 51 7.91 6.07 -12.24
CA VAL A 51 8.13 7.09 -11.19
C VAL A 51 6.99 7.08 -10.17
N VAL A 52 5.74 6.99 -10.61
CA VAL A 52 4.57 6.96 -9.71
C VAL A 52 4.60 5.70 -8.82
N HIS A 53 4.94 4.54 -9.38
CA HIS A 53 5.13 3.31 -8.62
C HIS A 53 6.24 3.44 -7.58
N VAL A 54 7.39 4.00 -7.95
CA VAL A 54 8.49 4.26 -7.01
C VAL A 54 8.02 5.14 -5.86
N VAL A 55 7.31 6.23 -6.15
CA VAL A 55 6.79 7.14 -5.12
C VAL A 55 5.82 6.42 -4.19
N ALA A 56 4.87 5.66 -4.72
CA ALA A 56 3.89 4.93 -3.92
C ALA A 56 4.54 3.87 -3.03
N TYR A 57 5.43 3.04 -3.58
CA TYR A 57 6.05 1.94 -2.84
C TYR A 57 7.10 2.43 -1.82
N THR A 58 7.90 3.44 -2.16
CA THR A 58 8.79 4.08 -1.18
C THR A 58 8.00 4.80 -0.09
N GLY A 59 6.83 5.35 -0.41
CA GLY A 59 5.90 5.90 0.58
C GLY A 59 5.38 4.85 1.54
N ALA A 60 4.96 3.68 1.02
CA ALA A 60 4.58 2.54 1.84
C ALA A 60 5.74 2.08 2.76
N LEU A 61 6.96 1.95 2.22
CA LEU A 61 8.16 1.63 3.00
C LEU A 61 8.42 2.66 4.10
N ALA A 62 8.29 3.95 3.81
CA ALA A 62 8.48 5.02 4.78
C ALA A 62 7.48 4.91 5.94
N VAL A 63 6.21 4.61 5.66
CA VAL A 63 5.19 4.38 6.71
C VAL A 63 5.52 3.15 7.55
N LEU A 64 5.80 2.01 6.91
CA LEU A 64 6.13 0.77 7.62
C LEU A 64 7.37 0.92 8.51
N HIS A 65 8.36 1.68 8.05
CA HIS A 65 9.57 1.97 8.82
C HIS A 65 9.30 2.94 9.98
N ALA A 66 8.70 4.09 9.71
CA ALA A 66 8.48 5.15 10.70
C ALA A 66 7.52 4.70 11.82
N GLU A 67 6.48 3.96 11.45
CA GLU A 67 5.44 3.51 12.38
C GLU A 67 5.71 2.11 12.94
N ARG A 68 6.91 1.55 12.74
CA ARG A 68 7.27 0.19 13.16
C ARG A 68 6.88 -0.12 14.61
N ARG A 69 7.08 0.83 15.54
CA ARG A 69 6.73 0.63 16.96
C ARG A 69 5.22 0.44 17.19
N ARG A 70 4.39 1.14 16.42
CA ARG A 70 2.91 1.06 16.49
C ARG A 70 2.34 -0.11 15.69
N ILE A 71 3.06 -0.54 14.66
CA ILE A 71 2.68 -1.66 13.81
C ILE A 71 3.10 -2.98 14.48
N HIS A 72 4.27 -3.07 15.10
CA HIS A 72 4.83 -4.30 15.66
C HIS A 72 4.38 -4.54 17.11
N THR A 73 3.09 -4.36 17.39
CA THR A 73 2.50 -4.51 18.73
C THR A 73 2.40 -5.96 19.18
N ASN A 74 2.41 -6.91 18.24
CA ASN A 74 2.42 -8.34 18.50
C ASN A 74 3.29 -9.09 17.47
N ARG A 75 3.61 -10.36 17.75
CA ARG A 75 4.50 -11.17 16.89
C ARG A 75 3.99 -11.31 15.46
N ALA A 76 2.69 -11.56 15.27
CA ALA A 76 2.11 -11.71 13.94
C ALA A 76 2.20 -10.41 13.14
N ALA A 77 1.82 -9.28 13.76
CA ALA A 77 1.93 -7.97 13.14
C ALA A 77 3.39 -7.61 12.79
N ALA A 78 4.35 -8.00 13.63
CA ALA A 78 5.76 -7.81 13.35
C ALA A 78 6.24 -8.65 12.15
N VAL A 79 5.83 -9.92 12.05
CA VAL A 79 6.19 -10.81 10.92
C VAL A 79 5.57 -10.29 9.63
N PHE A 80 4.27 -10.03 9.61
CA PHE A 80 3.59 -9.54 8.42
C PHE A 80 4.04 -8.14 8.02
N GLY A 81 4.31 -7.26 8.99
CA GLY A 81 4.91 -5.94 8.74
C GLY A 81 6.28 -6.05 8.08
N TRP A 82 7.12 -6.98 8.53
CA TRP A 82 8.42 -7.26 7.89
C TRP A 82 8.30 -7.87 6.51
N LEU A 83 7.44 -8.87 6.32
CA LEU A 83 7.20 -9.49 5.02
C LEU A 83 6.70 -8.45 4.01
N LEU A 84 5.79 -7.58 4.44
CA LEU A 84 5.26 -6.50 3.62
C LEU A 84 6.35 -5.48 3.28
N PHE A 85 7.18 -5.10 4.25
CA PHE A 85 8.34 -4.24 4.01
C PHE A 85 9.29 -4.85 2.97
N VAL A 86 9.64 -6.13 3.13
CA VAL A 86 10.51 -6.85 2.18
C VAL A 86 9.87 -6.97 0.80
N ALA A 87 8.55 -7.15 0.70
CA ALA A 87 7.84 -7.20 -0.58
C ALA A 87 7.90 -5.88 -1.36
N PHE A 88 7.82 -4.72 -0.68
CA PHE A 88 7.89 -3.43 -1.36
C PHE A 88 9.28 -3.05 -1.86
N ILE A 89 10.36 -3.60 -1.29
CA ILE A 89 11.74 -3.30 -1.74
C ILE A 89 11.95 -3.63 -3.22
N PRO A 90 11.79 -4.89 -3.69
CA PRO A 90 12.00 -5.22 -5.09
C PRO A 90 11.01 -4.52 -6.01
N LEU A 91 9.79 -4.21 -5.56
CA LEU A 91 8.83 -3.42 -6.35
C LEU A 91 9.33 -1.98 -6.54
N ALA A 92 9.73 -1.31 -5.46
CA ALA A 92 10.26 0.05 -5.54
C ALA A 92 11.55 0.13 -6.38
N VAL A 93 12.51 -0.76 -6.13
CA VAL A 93 13.77 -0.82 -6.88
C VAL A 93 13.50 -1.19 -8.34
N GLY A 94 12.61 -2.15 -8.55
CA GLY A 94 12.23 -2.63 -9.86
C GLY A 94 11.67 -1.54 -10.77
N TYR A 95 10.65 -0.80 -10.29
CA TYR A 95 10.07 0.31 -11.05
C TYR A 95 11.02 1.49 -11.20
N LEU A 96 11.95 1.70 -10.26
CA LEU A 96 13.03 2.69 -10.43
C LEU A 96 13.93 2.32 -11.60
N LEU A 97 14.31 1.04 -11.71
CA LEU A 97 15.14 0.57 -12.82
C LEU A 97 14.37 0.55 -14.15
N ILE A 98 13.07 0.23 -14.16
CA ILE A 98 12.24 0.29 -15.37
C ILE A 98 12.19 1.72 -15.94
N ALA A 99 12.20 2.74 -15.09
CA ALA A 99 12.27 4.13 -15.53
C ALA A 99 13.59 4.48 -16.26
N ILE A 100 14.65 3.68 -16.12
CA ILE A 100 15.97 3.89 -16.72
C ILE A 100 16.07 3.11 -18.05
N PRO A 101 16.13 3.79 -19.22
CA PRO A 101 16.10 3.11 -20.53
C PRO A 101 17.16 2.05 -20.75
N ALA A 102 18.37 2.27 -20.23
CA ALA A 102 19.50 1.37 -20.45
C ALA A 102 19.32 -0.03 -19.82
N VAL A 103 18.40 -0.19 -18.87
CA VAL A 103 18.23 -1.45 -18.12
C VAL A 103 16.81 -1.99 -18.14
N THR A 104 15.84 -1.29 -18.74
CA THR A 104 14.42 -1.68 -18.72
C THR A 104 14.18 -3.11 -19.23
N GLU A 105 14.70 -3.45 -20.42
CA GLU A 105 14.47 -4.77 -21.04
C GLU A 105 15.03 -5.92 -20.19
N VAL A 106 16.18 -5.71 -19.57
CA VAL A 106 16.83 -6.70 -18.68
C VAL A 106 15.99 -6.92 -17.43
N VAL A 107 15.46 -5.84 -16.84
CA VAL A 107 14.62 -5.91 -15.65
C VAL A 107 13.30 -6.61 -15.95
N GLN A 108 12.64 -6.29 -17.07
CA GLN A 108 11.38 -6.94 -17.46
C GLN A 108 11.59 -8.43 -17.75
N SER A 109 12.60 -8.80 -18.54
CA SER A 109 12.83 -10.20 -18.94
C SER A 109 13.37 -11.11 -17.83
N ARG A 110 14.15 -10.58 -16.88
CA ARG A 110 14.79 -11.39 -15.83
C ARG A 110 14.20 -11.19 -14.44
N GLY A 111 13.48 -10.09 -14.23
CA GLY A 111 12.88 -9.74 -12.95
C GLY A 111 11.47 -10.25 -12.76
N GLU A 112 10.79 -10.74 -13.81
CA GLU A 112 9.37 -11.09 -13.80
C GLU A 112 8.97 -11.96 -12.60
N VAL A 113 9.71 -13.05 -12.33
CA VAL A 113 9.42 -13.95 -11.20
C VAL A 113 9.55 -13.21 -9.86
N VAL A 114 10.60 -12.40 -9.69
CA VAL A 114 10.83 -11.65 -8.45
C VAL A 114 9.72 -10.62 -8.24
N PHE A 115 9.31 -9.92 -9.29
CA PHE A 115 8.21 -8.95 -9.25
C PHE A 115 6.89 -9.64 -8.95
N GLY A 116 6.55 -10.73 -9.64
CA GLY A 116 5.32 -11.49 -9.41
C GLY A 116 5.23 -12.02 -7.98
N LEU A 117 6.33 -12.57 -7.45
CA LEU A 117 6.40 -13.04 -6.06
C LEU A 117 6.26 -11.89 -5.06
N ALA A 118 6.95 -10.77 -5.28
CA ALA A 118 6.84 -9.59 -4.41
C ALA A 118 5.42 -9.00 -4.44
N PHE A 119 4.83 -8.93 -5.64
CA PHE A 119 3.48 -8.42 -5.86
C PHE A 119 2.41 -9.31 -5.22
N GLY A 120 2.55 -10.64 -5.26
CA GLY A 120 1.68 -11.54 -4.52
C GLY A 120 1.90 -11.47 -3.00
N LEU A 121 3.18 -11.44 -2.58
CA LEU A 121 3.55 -11.41 -1.16
C LEU A 121 3.01 -10.16 -0.46
N GLN A 122 3.03 -8.98 -1.11
CA GLN A 122 2.49 -7.77 -0.49
C GLN A 122 1.01 -7.94 -0.12
N PHE A 123 0.19 -8.62 -0.92
CA PHE A 123 -1.23 -8.80 -0.61
C PHE A 123 -1.43 -9.75 0.57
N LEU A 124 -0.74 -10.89 0.56
CA LEU A 124 -0.80 -11.86 1.65
C LEU A 124 -0.31 -11.26 2.97
N ALA A 125 0.82 -10.53 2.92
CA ALA A 125 1.39 -9.87 4.08
C ALA A 125 0.48 -8.72 4.57
N ALA A 126 -0.11 -7.94 3.67
CA ALA A 126 -1.04 -6.87 4.02
C ALA A 126 -2.34 -7.38 4.65
N ILE A 127 -2.90 -8.49 4.16
CA ILE A 127 -4.04 -9.15 4.80
C ILE A 127 -3.68 -9.61 6.22
N GLY A 128 -2.56 -10.32 6.36
CA GLY A 128 -2.07 -10.79 7.65
C GLY A 128 -1.83 -9.64 8.63
N LEU A 129 -1.26 -8.54 8.14
CA LEU A 129 -1.05 -7.32 8.91
C LEU A 129 -2.39 -6.70 9.33
N GLY A 130 -3.35 -6.55 8.41
CA GLY A 130 -4.69 -6.04 8.69
C GLY A 130 -5.41 -6.86 9.77
N LEU A 131 -5.39 -8.19 9.66
CA LEU A 131 -5.97 -9.12 10.64
C LEU A 131 -5.31 -8.99 12.02
N SER A 132 -3.98 -8.91 12.05
CA SER A 132 -3.21 -8.79 13.30
C SER A 132 -3.44 -7.46 14.03
N LEU A 133 -3.87 -6.42 13.30
CA LEU A 133 -4.00 -5.05 13.80
C LEU A 133 -5.44 -4.55 13.95
N VAL A 134 -6.45 -5.25 13.44
CA VAL A 134 -7.85 -4.76 13.41
C VAL A 134 -8.42 -4.41 14.79
N LYS A 135 -7.95 -5.10 15.84
CA LYS A 135 -8.36 -4.88 17.22
C LYS A 135 -7.63 -3.71 17.89
N HIS A 136 -6.50 -3.25 17.32
CA HIS A 136 -5.67 -2.18 17.88
C HIS A 136 -6.23 -0.79 17.47
N PRO A 137 -6.67 0.05 18.44
CA PRO A 137 -7.34 1.32 18.14
C PRO A 137 -6.51 2.32 17.34
N GLU A 138 -5.19 2.29 17.51
CA GLU A 138 -4.22 3.22 16.88
C GLU A 138 -4.04 2.96 15.38
N THR A 139 -4.18 1.70 14.95
CA THR A 139 -3.97 1.24 13.56
C THR A 139 -5.27 0.97 12.81
N ARG A 140 -6.41 1.15 13.49
CA ARG A 140 -7.72 0.61 13.10
C ARG A 140 -8.21 1.03 11.70
N ILE A 141 -7.94 2.26 11.25
CA ILE A 141 -8.42 2.75 9.94
C ILE A 141 -7.70 1.99 8.83
N GLY A 142 -6.38 2.12 8.76
CA GLY A 142 -5.57 1.41 7.77
C GLY A 142 -5.79 -0.11 7.82
N SER A 143 -5.79 -0.71 9.02
CA SER A 143 -6.00 -2.16 9.14
C SER A 143 -7.34 -2.64 8.60
N ARG A 144 -8.41 -1.86 8.76
CA ARG A 144 -9.74 -2.21 8.21
C ARG A 144 -9.77 -2.10 6.69
N ILE A 145 -9.08 -1.11 6.14
CA ILE A 145 -8.93 -0.99 4.68
C ILE A 145 -8.15 -2.19 4.14
N LEU A 146 -7.08 -2.62 4.81
CA LEU A 146 -6.32 -3.81 4.42
C LEU A 146 -7.16 -5.10 4.46
N LEU A 147 -8.15 -5.21 5.35
CA LEU A 147 -9.09 -6.34 5.32
C LEU A 147 -9.99 -6.32 4.07
N GLY A 148 -10.15 -5.18 3.41
CA GLY A 148 -10.81 -5.05 2.12
C GLY A 148 -10.07 -5.77 0.98
N ILE A 149 -8.80 -6.14 1.14
CA ILE A 149 -8.05 -6.90 0.14
C ILE A 149 -8.74 -8.23 -0.17
N VAL A 150 -9.26 -8.94 0.85
CA VAL A 150 -9.91 -10.25 0.68
C VAL A 150 -11.13 -10.18 -0.26
N PRO A 151 -12.16 -9.34 0.00
CA PRO A 151 -13.28 -9.22 -0.92
C PRO A 151 -12.86 -8.66 -2.28
N THR A 152 -11.84 -7.80 -2.37
CA THR A 152 -11.35 -7.28 -3.66
C THR A 152 -10.64 -8.35 -4.49
N ILE A 153 -9.87 -9.25 -3.87
CA ILE A 153 -9.31 -10.43 -4.54
C ILE A 153 -10.45 -11.34 -5.02
N GLY A 154 -11.44 -11.59 -4.15
CA GLY A 154 -12.62 -12.39 -4.51
C GLY A 154 -13.37 -11.83 -5.72
N LEU A 155 -13.60 -10.51 -5.75
CA LEU A 155 -14.21 -9.82 -6.88
C LEU A 155 -13.36 -9.95 -8.16
N THR A 156 -12.06 -9.69 -8.05
CA THR A 156 -11.13 -9.76 -9.19
C THR A 156 -11.09 -11.17 -9.80
N ALA A 157 -11.02 -12.20 -8.95
CA ALA A 157 -11.03 -13.60 -9.36
C ALA A 157 -12.37 -14.01 -9.98
N ALA A 158 -13.49 -13.54 -9.42
CA ALA A 158 -14.81 -13.81 -9.96
C ALA A 158 -14.97 -13.19 -11.36
N LEU A 159 -14.59 -11.91 -11.53
CA LEU A 159 -14.55 -11.25 -12.84
C LEU A 159 -13.67 -12.01 -13.84
N ALA A 160 -12.51 -12.50 -13.41
CA ALA A 160 -11.60 -13.28 -14.25
C ALA A 160 -12.24 -14.61 -14.69
N ALA A 161 -12.92 -15.31 -13.77
CA ALA A 161 -13.62 -16.56 -14.06
C ALA A 161 -14.75 -16.38 -15.09
N TRP A 162 -15.36 -15.19 -15.14
CA TRP A 162 -16.32 -14.81 -16.18
C TRP A 162 -15.69 -14.19 -17.43
N THR A 163 -14.36 -14.27 -17.59
CA THR A 163 -13.63 -13.67 -18.71
C THR A 163 -13.95 -12.18 -18.92
N SER A 164 -14.26 -11.48 -17.83
CA SER A 164 -14.63 -10.08 -17.88
C SER A 164 -13.40 -9.22 -18.11
N ASN A 165 -13.51 -8.24 -19.02
CA ASN A 165 -12.48 -7.21 -19.20
C ASN A 165 -12.30 -6.32 -17.95
N TRP A 166 -13.14 -6.45 -16.92
CA TRP A 166 -12.96 -5.74 -15.66
C TRP A 166 -12.05 -6.50 -14.68
N ALA A 167 -11.62 -7.73 -14.99
CA ALA A 167 -10.72 -8.50 -14.15
C ALA A 167 -9.32 -7.87 -14.11
N HIS A 168 -9.02 -7.10 -13.05
CA HIS A 168 -7.78 -6.35 -12.97
C HIS A 168 -7.19 -6.30 -11.55
N PRO A 169 -5.89 -6.54 -11.35
CA PRO A 169 -5.27 -6.52 -10.02
C PRO A 169 -5.19 -5.12 -9.40
N ALA A 170 -5.36 -4.05 -10.19
CA ALA A 170 -5.30 -2.66 -9.70
C ALA A 170 -6.23 -2.37 -8.52
N TYR A 171 -7.39 -3.03 -8.45
CA TYR A 171 -8.30 -2.85 -7.31
C TYR A 171 -7.65 -3.28 -6.00
N VAL A 172 -6.95 -4.42 -6.02
CA VAL A 172 -6.29 -5.00 -4.84
C VAL A 172 -5.10 -4.14 -4.44
N GLU A 173 -4.32 -3.67 -5.41
CA GLU A 173 -3.20 -2.77 -5.19
C GLU A 173 -3.64 -1.44 -4.57
N ALA A 174 -4.68 -0.81 -5.11
CA ALA A 174 -5.22 0.45 -4.60
C ALA A 174 -5.62 0.32 -3.12
N VAL A 175 -6.34 -0.74 -2.75
CA VAL A 175 -6.74 -1.02 -1.37
C VAL A 175 -5.52 -1.23 -0.47
N THR A 176 -4.52 -1.97 -0.96
CA THR A 176 -3.28 -2.26 -0.22
C THR A 176 -2.52 -0.98 0.10
N LEU A 177 -2.24 -0.15 -0.91
CA LEU A 177 -1.49 1.10 -0.75
C LEU A 177 -2.24 2.12 0.11
N MET A 178 -3.55 2.26 -0.09
CA MET A 178 -4.38 3.16 0.72
C MET A 178 -4.42 2.72 2.19
N GLY A 179 -4.55 1.42 2.44
CA GLY A 179 -4.55 0.87 3.78
C GLY A 179 -3.23 1.07 4.52
N ILE A 180 -2.10 0.93 3.82
CA ILE A 180 -0.77 1.22 4.39
C ILE A 180 -0.60 2.71 4.64
N ALA A 181 -0.92 3.57 3.67
CA ALA A 181 -0.78 5.02 3.80
C ALA A 181 -1.56 5.58 5.00
N LEU A 182 -2.69 4.94 5.35
CA LEU A 182 -3.56 5.33 6.47
C LEU A 182 -3.32 4.50 7.75
N LEU A 183 -2.36 3.58 7.75
CA LEU A 183 -2.02 2.77 8.92
C LEU A 183 -1.42 3.64 10.04
N ALA A 184 -1.73 3.36 11.30
CA ALA A 184 -1.16 4.06 12.46
C ALA A 184 -1.33 5.60 12.50
N THR A 185 -2.24 6.17 11.70
CA THR A 185 -2.42 7.61 11.54
C THR A 185 -3.10 8.33 12.72
N ARG A 186 -3.60 7.61 13.74
CA ARG A 186 -4.25 8.25 14.90
C ARG A 186 -3.24 8.92 15.84
N THR A 187 -3.62 10.10 16.33
CA THR A 187 -2.95 10.84 17.40
C THR A 187 -3.00 10.02 18.70
N PRO A 188 -1.96 10.10 19.57
CA PRO A 188 -2.06 9.58 20.93
C PRO A 188 -3.32 10.18 21.56
N THR A 189 -4.22 9.34 22.06
CA THR A 189 -5.26 9.80 22.96
C THR A 189 -4.54 10.49 24.12
N HIS A 190 -4.77 11.80 24.26
CA HIS A 190 -4.33 12.56 25.43
C HIS A 190 -4.86 11.81 26.65
N ARG A 191 -3.99 11.02 27.29
CA ARG A 191 -4.32 10.40 28.57
C ARG A 191 -4.46 11.61 29.50
N PRO A 192 -5.62 11.84 30.13
CA PRO A 192 -5.72 12.89 31.14
C PRO A 192 -4.57 12.66 32.10
N ASP A 193 -3.71 13.65 32.22
CA ASP A 193 -2.50 13.55 33.02
C ASP A 193 -2.98 13.23 34.44
N THR A 194 -2.79 12.00 34.90
CA THR A 194 -3.19 11.60 36.26
C THR A 194 -2.51 12.49 37.29
N ASP A 195 -1.44 13.17 36.90
CA ASP A 195 -0.74 14.21 37.65
C ASP A 195 -1.56 15.49 37.83
N SER A 196 -2.40 15.88 36.86
CA SER A 196 -3.30 17.04 37.00
C SER A 196 -4.46 16.77 37.95
N ALA A 197 -5.05 15.56 37.88
CA ALA A 197 -6.04 15.09 38.84
C ALA A 197 -5.45 14.93 40.25
N ARG A 198 -4.19 14.50 40.37
CA ARG A 198 -3.50 14.34 41.65
C ARG A 198 -3.08 15.68 42.26
N ARG A 199 -2.68 16.67 41.45
CA ARG A 199 -2.41 18.05 41.92
C ARG A 199 -3.67 18.76 42.39
N ALA A 200 -4.78 18.62 41.66
CA ALA A 200 -6.08 19.18 42.09
C ALA A 200 -6.56 18.58 43.43
N LEU A 201 -6.25 17.30 43.69
CA LEU A 201 -6.58 16.64 44.95
C LEU A 201 -5.68 17.06 46.13
N VAL A 202 -4.45 17.51 45.85
CA VAL A 202 -3.52 18.01 46.86
C VAL A 202 -3.81 19.48 47.20
N GLU A 203 -4.34 20.26 46.25
CA GLU A 203 -4.74 21.66 46.49
C GLU A 203 -6.10 21.80 47.20
N THR A 204 -6.84 20.70 47.40
CA THR A 204 -8.13 20.68 48.10
C THR A 204 -8.08 20.11 49.53
N LEU A 205 -6.89 19.75 50.03
CA LEU A 205 -6.64 19.28 51.40
C LEU A 205 -5.77 20.28 52.17
#